data_AF-A0A6G4V7A8-F1
#
_entry.id   AF-A0A6G4V7A8-F1
#
_cell.length_a   1.000
_cell.length_b   1.000
_cell.length_c   1.000
_cell.angle_alpha   90.00
_cell.angle_beta   90.00
_cell.angle_gamma   90.00
#
_symmetry.space_group_name_H-M   'P 1'
#
loop_
_entity.id
_entity.type
_entity.pdbx_description
1 polymer ?
#
loop_
_entity_poly.entity_id
_entity_poly.type
_entity_poly.pdbx_seq_one_letter_code
_entity_poly.pdbx_strand_id
1 'polypeptide(L)'
;MREPRPYERPYESKQQRDEAPEGCLAVAIRIPVRIVVFVLVVPVRMVWDALVVGGRFLRDTVFRPLGRAVMWVLAPVGRSVVWLAEGVVTVLGWLAKLVFVWPWVGLWRYVVVPVGRGLGWLGHVLLVVPTVWLYAHVLTPVGHAIVWALRGFGAGCAWLWRVLVVVPAGWLYARLLAPTGRGIAWVARGVVAGVAWVALTVWAGIAWVGLGVWAGVTWICRGVWAGVAWVARGVWAGVAWIGGGLWAGATWVGRAVWAGVTWVAIVVGTLLRWVFVVPAVALWRWVLAPVGRGIAVVAREIGAALGHAWRVAGYVSLAVGRFLGRLFRWIFVEPVRWAYKSVLTPVGHVVRDAIWRPAAEAARSVGRSTRQALASARETVRQTRADIRRMLFGAPPAPEPVPLTEGLREPTVVPARTLGGRSGRDDLSPPTRG
;
A
#
# COMPACT_ATOMS: atom_id res chain seq x y z
N MET A 1 66.45 10.18 -56.93
CA MET A 1 65.87 9.12 -56.08
C MET A 1 64.44 9.47 -55.72
N ARG A 2 63.46 8.84 -56.36
CA ARG A 2 62.20 8.30 -55.78
C ARG A 2 61.28 7.85 -56.91
N GLU A 3 61.51 6.59 -57.23
CA GLU A 3 60.65 5.49 -57.68
C GLU A 3 59.26 5.72 -58.31
N PRO A 4 58.90 4.87 -59.30
CA PRO A 4 57.64 4.87 -60.02
C PRO A 4 56.52 4.16 -59.25
N ARG A 5 55.25 4.58 -59.47
CA ARG A 5 54.07 3.80 -59.08
C ARG A 5 53.70 2.82 -60.19
N PRO A 6 53.52 1.53 -59.87
CA PRO A 6 52.18 0.95 -60.05
C PRO A 6 51.87 -0.13 -58.98
N TYR A 7 50.78 0.05 -58.24
CA TYR A 7 50.14 -1.03 -57.47
C TYR A 7 48.88 -1.45 -58.25
N GLU A 8 49.07 -2.32 -59.22
CA GLU A 8 48.05 -3.29 -59.62
C GLU A 8 48.51 -4.61 -59.02
N ARG A 9 47.77 -5.12 -58.03
CA ARG A 9 48.03 -6.44 -57.44
C ARG A 9 47.64 -7.50 -58.45
N PRO A 10 48.55 -8.39 -58.90
CA PRO A 10 48.17 -9.61 -59.55
C PRO A 10 47.47 -10.49 -58.52
N TYR A 11 46.25 -10.91 -58.82
CA TYR A 11 45.59 -12.02 -58.15
C TYR A 11 46.44 -13.27 -58.42
N GLU A 12 47.26 -13.65 -57.45
CA GLU A 12 47.91 -14.95 -57.41
C GLU A 12 46.84 -16.05 -57.43
N SER A 13 46.60 -16.61 -58.60
CA SER A 13 45.97 -17.91 -58.78
C SER A 13 46.92 -18.98 -58.23
N LYS A 14 46.90 -19.18 -56.92
CA LYS A 14 47.57 -20.28 -56.20
C LYS A 14 47.09 -21.69 -56.58
N GLN A 15 46.30 -21.84 -57.64
CA GLN A 15 45.78 -23.14 -58.08
C GLN A 15 46.59 -23.79 -59.20
N GLN A 16 47.58 -23.11 -59.78
CA GLN A 16 48.25 -23.61 -60.99
C GLN A 16 49.74 -23.97 -60.80
N ARG A 17 50.15 -24.26 -59.55
CA ARG A 17 51.54 -24.66 -59.22
C ARG A 17 51.71 -26.10 -58.71
N ASP A 18 50.67 -26.93 -58.81
CA ASP A 18 50.71 -28.34 -58.39
C ASP A 18 50.54 -29.35 -59.54
N GLU A 19 50.57 -28.93 -60.80
CA GLU A 19 50.77 -29.86 -61.92
C GLU A 19 52.26 -30.11 -62.16
N ALA A 20 52.95 -30.56 -61.11
CA ALA A 20 54.12 -31.40 -61.29
C ALA A 20 53.63 -32.79 -61.71
N PRO A 21 54.33 -33.51 -62.60
CA PRO A 21 53.90 -34.84 -63.03
C PRO A 21 53.93 -35.79 -61.83
N GLU A 22 52.77 -36.00 -61.20
CA GLU A 22 52.58 -36.99 -60.14
C GLU A 22 52.96 -38.36 -60.73
N GLY A 23 54.16 -38.83 -60.36
CA GLY A 23 54.65 -40.13 -60.78
C GLY A 23 53.64 -41.23 -60.47
N CYS A 24 53.56 -42.23 -61.35
CA CYS A 24 52.64 -43.37 -61.29
C CYS A 24 52.48 -44.02 -59.91
N LEU A 25 53.43 -43.86 -58.98
CA LEU A 25 53.35 -44.37 -57.61
C LEU A 25 52.27 -43.67 -56.76
N ALA A 26 52.11 -42.34 -56.87
CA ALA A 26 51.10 -41.61 -56.10
C ALA A 26 49.68 -41.94 -56.56
N VAL A 27 49.49 -42.08 -57.88
CA VAL A 27 48.23 -42.51 -58.50
C VAL A 27 47.94 -43.98 -58.21
N ALA A 28 48.94 -44.88 -58.32
CA ALA A 28 48.77 -46.31 -58.03
C ALA A 28 48.47 -46.61 -56.56
N ILE A 29 48.90 -45.76 -55.61
CA ILE A 29 48.53 -45.86 -54.20
C ILE A 29 47.17 -45.20 -53.92
N ARG A 30 46.85 -44.08 -54.57
CA ARG A 30 45.56 -43.38 -54.36
C ARG A 30 44.37 -44.16 -54.89
N ILE A 31 44.48 -44.83 -56.04
CA ILE A 31 43.36 -45.58 -56.63
C ILE A 31 42.83 -46.67 -55.67
N PRO A 32 43.63 -47.60 -55.13
CA PRO A 32 43.14 -48.61 -54.20
C PRO A 32 42.68 -48.01 -52.87
N VAL A 33 43.38 -47.00 -52.34
CA VAL A 33 42.95 -46.32 -51.10
C VAL A 33 41.59 -45.63 -51.30
N ARG A 34 41.37 -44.98 -52.45
CA ARG A 34 40.11 -44.30 -52.76
C ARG A 34 38.99 -45.30 -53.02
N ILE A 35 39.29 -46.47 -53.59
CA ILE A 35 38.32 -47.58 -53.73
C ILE A 35 37.96 -48.15 -52.36
N VAL A 36 38.92 -48.42 -51.48
CA VAL A 36 38.65 -48.90 -50.11
C VAL A 36 37.85 -47.86 -49.32
N VAL A 37 38.23 -46.58 -49.41
CA VAL A 37 37.47 -45.50 -48.80
C VAL A 37 36.07 -45.42 -49.39
N PHE A 38 35.88 -45.51 -50.70
CA PHE A 38 34.52 -45.49 -51.27
C PHE A 38 33.70 -46.72 -50.88
N VAL A 39 34.25 -47.92 -51.00
CA VAL A 39 33.55 -49.19 -50.72
C VAL A 39 33.26 -49.36 -49.24
N LEU A 40 34.06 -48.79 -48.34
CA LEU A 40 33.90 -48.96 -46.90
C LEU A 40 33.27 -47.74 -46.24
N VAL A 41 33.75 -46.53 -46.55
CA VAL A 41 33.26 -45.29 -45.94
C VAL A 41 31.90 -44.90 -46.50
N VAL A 42 31.60 -45.09 -47.78
CA VAL A 42 30.28 -44.69 -48.34
C VAL A 42 29.13 -45.52 -47.76
N PRO A 43 29.17 -46.86 -47.72
CA PRO A 43 28.09 -47.62 -47.08
C PRO A 43 28.04 -47.38 -45.57
N VAL A 44 29.17 -47.21 -44.88
CA VAL A 44 29.15 -46.81 -43.46
C VAL A 44 28.51 -45.43 -43.29
N ARG A 45 28.77 -44.47 -44.19
CA ARG A 45 28.11 -43.16 -44.20
C ARG A 45 26.63 -43.27 -44.49
N MET A 46 26.21 -44.14 -45.41
CA MET A 46 24.80 -44.36 -45.72
C MET A 46 24.06 -45.01 -44.56
N VAL A 47 24.68 -45.97 -43.88
CA VAL A 47 24.13 -46.57 -42.66
C VAL A 47 24.06 -45.52 -41.55
N TRP A 48 25.07 -44.67 -41.41
CA TRP A 48 25.06 -43.57 -40.46
C TRP A 48 23.98 -42.53 -40.78
N ASP A 49 23.85 -42.10 -42.03
CA ASP A 49 22.83 -41.15 -42.47
C ASP A 49 21.43 -41.76 -42.32
N ALA A 50 21.25 -43.05 -42.61
CA ALA A 50 19.99 -43.77 -42.38
C ALA A 50 19.66 -43.87 -40.88
N LEU A 51 20.64 -44.14 -40.02
CA LEU A 51 20.45 -44.15 -38.56
C LEU A 51 20.16 -42.76 -38.01
N VAL A 52 20.78 -41.73 -38.56
CA VAL A 52 20.54 -40.33 -38.17
C VAL A 52 19.17 -39.88 -38.66
N VAL A 53 18.74 -40.28 -39.86
CA VAL A 53 17.40 -40.01 -40.39
C VAL A 53 16.35 -40.78 -39.58
N GLY A 54 16.57 -42.07 -39.30
CA GLY A 54 15.72 -42.86 -38.43
C GLY A 54 15.64 -42.31 -37.00
N GLY A 55 16.77 -41.86 -36.45
CA GLY A 55 16.85 -41.21 -35.16
C GLY A 55 16.15 -39.84 -35.14
N ARG A 56 16.21 -39.06 -36.22
CA ARG A 56 15.43 -37.82 -36.38
C ARG A 56 13.94 -38.13 -36.50
N PHE A 57 13.57 -39.12 -37.28
CA PHE A 57 12.17 -39.52 -37.46
C PHE A 57 11.55 -40.01 -36.16
N LEU A 58 12.28 -40.82 -35.37
CA LEU A 58 11.86 -41.28 -34.06
C LEU A 58 11.76 -40.13 -33.06
N ARG A 59 12.72 -39.19 -33.11
CA ARG A 59 12.71 -37.98 -32.29
C ARG A 59 11.51 -37.09 -32.59
N ASP A 60 11.22 -36.85 -33.87
CA ASP A 60 10.18 -35.93 -34.30
C ASP A 60 8.77 -36.54 -34.20
N THR A 61 8.63 -37.85 -34.47
CA THR A 61 7.34 -38.54 -34.49
C THR A 61 6.93 -39.06 -33.12
N VAL A 62 7.87 -39.47 -32.27
CA VAL A 62 7.54 -40.13 -30.99
C VAL A 62 7.98 -39.28 -29.79
N PHE A 63 9.24 -38.86 -29.73
CA PHE A 63 9.73 -38.10 -28.58
C PHE A 63 9.18 -36.67 -28.51
N ARG A 64 8.90 -36.03 -29.65
CA ARG A 64 8.35 -34.67 -29.70
C ARG A 64 6.89 -34.57 -29.23
N PRO A 65 5.96 -35.45 -29.63
CA PRO A 65 4.60 -35.43 -29.07
C PRO A 65 4.55 -35.89 -27.61
N LEU A 66 5.34 -36.90 -27.22
CA LEU A 66 5.44 -37.31 -25.81
C LEU A 66 6.05 -36.20 -24.96
N GLY A 67 7.12 -35.56 -25.42
CA GLY A 67 7.72 -34.41 -24.73
C GLY A 67 6.74 -33.24 -24.59
N ARG A 68 5.90 -32.99 -25.61
CA ARG A 68 4.84 -31.98 -25.51
C ARG A 68 3.73 -32.37 -24.55
N ALA A 69 3.29 -33.63 -24.54
CA ALA A 69 2.27 -34.11 -23.62
C ALA A 69 2.75 -34.06 -22.16
N VAL A 70 3.98 -34.52 -21.91
CA VAL A 70 4.63 -34.45 -20.59
C VAL A 70 4.80 -32.99 -20.15
N MET A 71 5.26 -32.12 -21.04
CA MET A 71 5.36 -30.69 -20.73
C MET A 71 3.99 -30.05 -20.51
N TRP A 72 2.94 -30.47 -21.21
CA TRP A 72 1.58 -29.96 -20.98
C TRP A 72 1.03 -30.34 -19.60
N VAL A 73 1.42 -31.50 -19.07
CA VAL A 73 1.03 -31.98 -17.74
C VAL A 73 1.93 -31.41 -16.64
N LEU A 74 3.24 -31.30 -16.87
CA LEU A 74 4.17 -30.73 -15.89
C LEU A 74 4.20 -29.19 -15.88
N ALA A 75 3.85 -28.50 -16.97
CA ALA A 75 3.84 -27.04 -17.01
C ALA A 75 2.85 -26.37 -16.03
N PRO A 76 1.61 -26.87 -15.81
CA PRO A 76 0.75 -26.32 -14.76
C PRO A 76 1.34 -26.58 -13.38
N VAL A 77 1.90 -27.77 -13.13
CA VAL A 77 2.54 -28.10 -11.84
C VAL A 77 3.75 -27.22 -11.59
N GLY A 78 4.62 -27.02 -12.59
CA GLY A 78 5.77 -26.14 -12.52
C GLY A 78 5.38 -24.68 -12.29
N ARG A 79 4.31 -24.20 -12.95
CA ARG A 79 3.78 -22.85 -12.69
C ARG A 79 3.23 -22.70 -11.27
N SER A 80 2.53 -23.70 -10.75
CA SER A 80 2.05 -23.69 -9.36
C SER A 80 3.20 -23.65 -8.36
N VAL A 81 4.27 -24.42 -8.61
CA VAL A 81 5.46 -24.44 -7.74
C VAL A 81 6.22 -23.12 -7.81
N VAL A 82 6.36 -22.51 -9.00
CA VAL A 82 6.99 -21.19 -9.14
C VAL A 82 6.18 -20.12 -8.43
N TRP A 83 4.85 -20.16 -8.54
CA TRP A 83 3.98 -19.19 -7.86
C TRP A 83 4.05 -19.32 -6.34
N LEU A 84 4.11 -20.56 -5.84
CA LEU A 84 4.33 -20.83 -4.41
C LEU A 84 5.73 -20.41 -3.95
N ALA A 85 6.76 -20.66 -4.75
CA ALA A 85 8.13 -20.24 -4.45
C ALA A 85 8.26 -18.71 -4.43
N GLU A 86 7.65 -18.00 -5.38
CA GLU A 86 7.60 -16.53 -5.39
C GLU A 86 6.82 -15.99 -4.19
N GLY A 87 5.69 -16.59 -3.84
CA GLY A 87 4.93 -16.25 -2.64
C GLY A 87 5.75 -16.43 -1.36
N VAL A 88 6.48 -17.53 -1.24
CA VAL A 88 7.35 -17.81 -0.09
C VAL A 88 8.52 -16.83 -0.05
N VAL A 89 9.17 -16.54 -1.18
CA VAL A 89 10.30 -15.60 -1.26
C VAL A 89 9.85 -14.17 -0.94
N THR A 90 8.67 -13.75 -1.38
CA THR A 90 8.14 -12.42 -1.06
C THR A 90 7.77 -12.30 0.41
N VAL A 91 7.13 -13.32 0.99
CA VAL A 91 6.81 -13.34 2.42
C VAL A 91 8.09 -13.35 3.27
N LEU A 92 9.07 -14.19 2.94
CA LEU A 92 10.38 -14.20 3.61
C LEU A 92 11.11 -12.88 3.45
N GLY A 93 11.07 -12.27 2.27
CA GLY A 93 11.67 -10.97 2.00
C GLY A 93 11.04 -9.85 2.83
N TRP A 94 9.71 -9.85 2.96
CA TRP A 94 9.01 -8.91 3.84
C TRP A 94 9.34 -9.17 5.31
N LEU A 95 9.36 -10.44 5.75
CA LEU A 95 9.70 -10.81 7.12
C LEU A 95 11.13 -10.38 7.46
N ALA A 96 12.09 -10.59 6.56
CA ALA A 96 13.47 -10.15 6.72
C ALA A 96 13.56 -8.62 6.80
N LYS A 97 12.79 -7.88 5.99
CA LYS A 97 12.70 -6.42 6.08
C LYS A 97 12.12 -5.96 7.42
N LEU A 98 11.11 -6.67 7.91
CA LEU A 98 10.40 -6.34 9.14
C LEU A 98 11.25 -6.67 10.39
N VAL A 99 12.03 -7.75 10.36
CA VAL A 99 12.89 -8.17 11.48
C VAL A 99 14.24 -7.47 11.46
N PHE A 100 14.82 -7.21 10.29
CA PHE A 100 16.18 -6.69 10.19
C PHE A 100 16.21 -5.18 9.96
N VAL A 101 15.46 -4.70 8.95
CA VAL A 101 15.56 -3.31 8.50
C VAL A 101 14.79 -2.37 9.43
N TRP A 102 13.56 -2.71 9.80
CA TRP A 102 12.72 -1.84 10.63
C TRP A 102 13.29 -1.60 12.04
N PRO A 103 13.77 -2.63 12.77
CA PRO A 103 14.39 -2.43 14.08
C PRO A 103 15.69 -1.66 13.99
N TRP A 104 16.50 -1.89 12.95
CA TRP A 104 17.74 -1.13 12.74
C TRP A 104 17.46 0.34 12.40
N VAL A 105 16.46 0.62 11.56
CA VAL A 105 16.02 2.00 11.24
C VAL A 105 15.45 2.68 12.48
N GLY A 106 14.67 1.96 13.29
CA GLY A 106 14.20 2.44 14.59
C GLY A 106 15.35 2.77 15.52
N LEU A 107 16.29 1.84 15.70
CA LEU A 107 17.50 2.03 16.51
C LEU A 107 18.32 3.23 16.04
N TRP A 108 18.50 3.38 14.74
CA TRP A 108 19.28 4.49 14.19
C TRP A 108 18.61 5.84 14.47
N ARG A 109 17.29 5.91 14.23
CA ARG A 109 16.53 7.16 14.35
C ARG A 109 16.21 7.55 15.79
N TYR A 110 16.01 6.58 16.68
CA TYR A 110 15.67 6.80 18.09
C TYR A 110 16.84 6.70 19.07
N VAL A 111 17.95 6.06 18.71
CA VAL A 111 19.11 5.92 19.61
C VAL A 111 20.33 6.62 19.04
N VAL A 112 20.74 6.30 17.81
CA VAL A 112 22.01 6.83 17.26
C VAL A 112 21.94 8.33 17.00
N VAL A 113 20.85 8.82 16.40
CA VAL A 113 20.67 10.26 16.14
C VAL A 113 20.67 11.11 17.42
N PRO A 114 19.87 10.80 18.47
CA PRO A 114 19.91 11.59 19.69
C PRO A 114 21.23 11.45 20.45
N VAL A 115 21.84 10.27 20.47
CA VAL A 115 23.16 10.07 21.11
C VAL A 115 24.24 10.87 20.39
N GLY A 116 24.26 10.87 19.05
CA GLY A 116 25.19 11.68 18.26
C GLY A 116 25.00 13.18 18.48
N ARG A 117 23.74 13.63 18.61
CA ARG A 117 23.42 15.04 18.91
C ARG A 117 23.86 15.43 20.33
N GLY A 118 23.68 14.53 21.29
CA GLY A 118 24.16 14.69 22.67
C GLY A 118 25.68 14.75 22.76
N LEU A 119 26.38 13.84 22.08
CA LEU A 119 27.85 13.83 22.00
C LEU A 119 28.41 15.08 21.30
N GLY A 120 27.77 15.53 20.22
CA GLY A 120 28.15 16.77 19.54
C GLY A 120 27.97 18.01 20.41
N TRP A 121 26.86 18.09 21.15
CA TRP A 121 26.64 19.16 22.14
C TRP A 121 27.67 19.09 23.27
N LEU A 122 27.94 17.90 23.80
CA LEU A 122 28.94 17.71 24.85
C LEU A 122 30.33 18.11 24.38
N GLY A 123 30.73 17.74 23.16
CA GLY A 123 32.00 18.15 22.57
C GLY A 123 32.09 19.66 22.38
N HIS A 124 31.01 20.31 21.95
CA HIS A 124 30.98 21.77 21.80
C HIS A 124 31.10 22.47 23.16
N VAL A 125 30.34 22.03 24.16
CA VAL A 125 30.37 22.62 25.51
C VAL A 125 31.68 22.33 26.23
N LEU A 126 32.27 21.15 26.05
CA LEU A 126 33.48 20.75 26.77
C LEU A 126 34.78 21.26 26.12
N LEU A 127 34.80 21.40 24.79
CA LEU A 127 36.02 21.86 24.09
C LEU A 127 35.93 23.32 23.68
N VAL A 128 34.82 23.75 23.06
CA VAL A 128 34.74 25.09 22.47
C VAL A 128 34.56 26.14 23.55
N VAL A 129 33.67 25.91 24.53
CA VAL A 129 33.39 26.90 25.58
C VAL A 129 34.63 27.17 26.46
N PRO A 130 35.40 26.16 26.93
CA PRO A 130 36.61 26.41 27.71
C PRO A 130 37.72 27.03 26.87
N THR A 131 37.86 26.65 25.60
CA THR A 131 38.88 27.24 24.72
C THR A 131 38.59 28.72 24.45
N VAL A 132 37.33 29.08 24.21
CA VAL A 132 36.91 30.48 24.02
C VAL A 132 37.05 31.27 25.32
N TRP A 133 36.72 30.67 26.47
CA TRP A 133 36.92 31.30 27.76
C TRP A 133 38.40 31.56 28.05
N LEU A 134 39.28 30.58 27.76
CA LEU A 134 40.73 30.70 27.93
C LEU A 134 41.31 31.79 27.03
N TYR A 135 40.85 31.87 25.77
CA TYR A 135 41.21 32.95 24.86
C TYR A 135 40.79 34.31 25.42
N ALA A 136 39.55 34.44 25.86
CA ALA A 136 38.99 35.70 26.34
C ALA A 136 39.61 36.16 27.67
N HIS A 137 39.76 35.27 28.66
CA HIS A 137 40.18 35.62 30.02
C HIS A 137 41.68 35.55 30.25
N VAL A 138 42.44 34.85 29.40
CA VAL A 138 43.91 34.75 29.57
C VAL A 138 44.62 35.46 28.44
N LEU A 139 44.26 35.19 27.19
CA LEU A 139 45.01 35.70 26.05
C LEU A 139 44.78 37.20 25.80
N THR A 140 43.54 37.66 25.95
CA THR A 140 43.20 39.10 25.80
C THR A 140 43.87 40.00 26.85
N PRO A 141 43.82 39.70 28.17
CA PRO A 141 44.48 40.55 29.16
C PRO A 141 46.00 40.45 29.08
N VAL A 142 46.58 39.30 28.72
CA VAL A 142 48.03 39.19 28.48
C VAL A 142 48.45 40.05 27.28
N GLY A 143 47.66 40.03 26.20
CA GLY A 143 47.89 40.91 25.05
C GLY A 143 47.83 42.39 25.41
N HIS A 144 46.85 42.80 26.23
CA HIS A 144 46.78 44.18 26.72
C HIS A 144 47.90 44.53 27.70
N ALA A 145 48.29 43.63 28.60
CA ALA A 145 49.38 43.86 29.54
C ALA A 145 50.73 44.05 28.81
N ILE A 146 50.99 43.25 27.76
CA ILE A 146 52.20 43.39 26.94
C ILE A 146 52.20 44.73 26.19
N VAL A 147 51.08 45.12 25.60
CA VAL A 147 50.96 46.41 24.88
C VAL A 147 51.12 47.59 25.83
N TRP A 148 50.55 47.51 27.04
CA TRP A 148 50.72 48.52 28.09
C TRP A 148 52.15 48.60 28.59
N ALA A 149 52.83 47.47 28.81
CA ALA A 149 54.22 47.43 29.23
C ALA A 149 55.16 48.03 28.18
N LEU A 150 54.97 47.70 26.91
CA LEU A 150 55.75 48.27 25.80
C LEU A 150 55.51 49.78 25.63
N ARG A 151 54.26 50.24 25.79
CA ARG A 151 53.93 51.68 25.77
C ARG A 151 54.49 52.44 26.96
N GLY A 152 54.44 51.87 28.16
CA GLY A 152 55.00 52.46 29.38
C GLY A 152 56.53 52.59 29.30
N PHE A 153 57.20 51.56 28.79
CA PHE A 153 58.65 51.59 28.59
C PHE A 153 59.08 52.60 27.52
N GLY A 154 58.35 52.68 26.40
CA GLY A 154 58.61 53.67 25.34
C GLY A 154 58.38 55.12 25.81
N ALA A 155 57.34 55.37 26.60
CA ALA A 155 57.06 56.69 27.16
C ALA A 155 58.11 57.12 28.20
N GLY A 156 58.57 56.18 29.04
CA GLY A 156 59.64 56.41 30.01
C GLY A 156 60.97 56.76 29.34
N CYS A 157 61.40 55.99 28.35
CA CYS A 157 62.64 56.26 27.60
C CYS A 157 62.58 57.59 26.82
N ALA A 158 61.43 57.94 26.25
CA ALA A 158 61.26 59.18 25.50
C ALA A 158 61.26 60.43 26.41
N TRP A 159 60.71 60.32 27.63
CA TRP A 159 60.72 61.41 28.61
C TRP A 159 62.11 61.61 29.20
N LEU A 160 62.80 60.53 29.59
CA LEU A 160 64.17 60.56 30.09
C LEU A 160 65.15 61.13 29.06
N TRP A 161 65.01 60.75 27.79
CA TRP A 161 65.80 61.30 26.69
C TRP A 161 65.56 62.81 26.50
N ARG A 162 64.30 63.26 26.56
CA ARG A 162 63.97 64.69 26.41
C ARG A 162 64.50 65.55 27.55
N VAL A 163 64.33 65.13 28.80
CA VAL A 163 64.70 65.95 29.96
C VAL A 163 66.21 65.92 30.23
N LEU A 164 66.84 64.75 30.11
CA LEU A 164 68.26 64.58 30.46
C LEU A 164 69.22 64.98 29.34
N VAL A 165 68.82 64.79 28.07
CA VAL A 165 69.72 65.01 26.91
C VAL A 165 69.31 66.24 26.11
N VAL A 166 68.02 66.40 25.78
CA VAL A 166 67.59 67.42 24.80
C VAL A 166 67.57 68.84 25.38
N VAL A 167 67.14 69.02 26.64
CA VAL A 167 67.03 70.35 27.26
C VAL A 167 68.41 70.98 27.56
N PRO A 168 69.40 70.29 28.16
CA PRO A 168 70.73 70.87 28.37
C PRO A 168 71.56 70.93 27.07
N ALA A 169 71.43 69.96 26.16
CA ALA A 169 72.16 70.00 24.89
C ALA A 169 71.62 71.04 23.90
N GLY A 170 70.31 71.36 23.93
CA GLY A 170 69.70 72.37 23.06
C GLY A 170 70.19 73.79 23.34
N TRP A 171 70.48 74.10 24.61
CA TRP A 171 71.00 75.41 25.01
C TRP A 171 72.48 75.60 24.62
N LEU A 172 73.29 74.54 24.78
CA LEU A 172 74.71 74.54 24.41
C LEU A 172 74.92 74.49 22.87
N TYR A 173 74.07 73.74 22.16
CA TYR A 173 74.09 73.62 20.70
C TYR A 173 73.71 74.93 19.98
N ALA A 174 72.74 75.68 20.54
CA ALA A 174 72.23 76.91 19.96
C ALA A 174 73.24 78.06 19.89
N ARG A 175 74.23 78.10 20.80
CA ARG A 175 75.14 79.25 20.94
C ARG A 175 76.57 79.03 20.44
N LEU A 176 77.02 77.78 20.27
CA LEU A 176 78.41 77.49 19.86
C LEU A 176 78.52 76.60 18.60
N LEU A 177 77.64 75.61 18.40
CA LEU A 177 77.79 74.60 17.32
C LEU A 177 76.89 74.84 16.10
N ALA A 178 75.86 75.69 16.24
CA ALA A 178 74.86 75.91 15.21
C ALA A 178 75.38 76.50 13.87
N PRO A 179 76.45 77.34 13.79
CA PRO A 179 76.93 77.85 12.51
C PRO A 179 77.71 76.80 11.69
N THR A 180 78.52 75.97 12.34
CA THR A 180 79.42 75.01 11.67
C THR A 180 78.83 73.59 11.57
N GLY A 181 78.02 73.15 12.54
CA GLY A 181 77.38 71.84 12.53
C GLY A 181 76.25 71.68 11.49
N ARG A 182 75.61 72.79 11.07
CA ARG A 182 74.55 72.76 10.05
C ARG A 182 75.08 72.42 8.66
N GLY A 183 76.25 72.91 8.28
CA GLY A 183 76.87 72.60 6.98
C GLY A 183 77.29 71.15 6.86
N ILE A 184 78.04 70.64 7.85
CA ILE A 184 78.53 69.25 7.85
C ILE A 184 77.39 68.25 8.00
N ALA A 185 76.39 68.53 8.86
CA ALA A 185 75.24 67.65 8.99
C ALA A 185 74.31 67.70 7.76
N TRP A 186 74.29 68.80 6.99
CA TRP A 186 73.55 68.86 5.73
C TRP A 186 74.21 68.02 4.64
N VAL A 187 75.55 68.09 4.52
CA VAL A 187 76.31 67.22 3.61
C VAL A 187 76.23 65.75 4.03
N ALA A 188 76.41 65.44 5.32
CA ALA A 188 76.31 64.06 5.82
C ALA A 188 74.89 63.49 5.67
N ARG A 189 73.84 64.27 5.93
CA ARG A 189 72.46 63.84 5.67
C ARG A 189 72.17 63.70 4.19
N GLY A 190 72.74 64.54 3.33
CA GLY A 190 72.65 64.40 1.88
C GLY A 190 73.28 63.11 1.38
N VAL A 191 74.45 62.74 1.90
CA VAL A 191 75.13 61.48 1.57
C VAL A 191 74.35 60.27 2.10
N VAL A 192 73.91 60.29 3.36
CA VAL A 192 73.11 59.19 3.93
C VAL A 192 71.76 59.05 3.22
N ALA A 193 71.09 60.15 2.90
CA ALA A 193 69.85 60.13 2.12
C ALA A 193 70.09 59.64 0.70
N GLY A 194 71.20 60.03 0.06
CA GLY A 194 71.60 59.52 -1.25
C GLY A 194 71.87 58.02 -1.23
N VAL A 195 72.65 57.53 -0.26
CA VAL A 195 72.92 56.10 -0.08
C VAL A 195 71.65 55.33 0.27
N ALA A 196 70.79 55.87 1.14
CA ALA A 196 69.50 55.26 1.47
C ALA A 196 68.56 55.22 0.26
N TRP A 197 68.55 56.25 -0.57
CA TRP A 197 67.75 56.28 -1.80
C TRP A 197 68.27 55.28 -2.83
N VAL A 198 69.59 55.16 -3.00
CA VAL A 198 70.20 54.12 -3.84
C VAL A 198 69.89 52.73 -3.28
N ALA A 199 69.99 52.52 -1.98
CA ALA A 199 69.64 51.24 -1.36
C ALA A 199 68.16 50.90 -1.53
N LEU A 200 67.24 51.86 -1.37
CA LEU A 200 65.80 51.66 -1.56
C LEU A 200 65.43 51.40 -3.02
N THR A 201 66.07 52.07 -3.97
CA THR A 201 65.83 51.83 -5.42
C THR A 201 66.36 50.47 -5.85
N VAL A 202 67.53 50.06 -5.36
CA VAL A 202 68.06 48.70 -5.56
C VAL A 202 67.15 47.65 -4.93
N TRP A 203 66.71 47.86 -3.68
CA TRP A 203 65.82 46.92 -2.99
C TRP A 203 64.45 46.84 -3.67
N ALA A 204 63.89 47.97 -4.09
CA ALA A 204 62.67 48.02 -4.89
C ALA A 204 62.83 47.25 -6.20
N GLY A 205 63.97 47.39 -6.89
CA GLY A 205 64.30 46.60 -8.07
C GLY A 205 64.32 45.10 -7.78
N ILE A 206 64.98 44.66 -6.71
CA ILE A 206 65.02 43.25 -6.29
C ILE A 206 63.63 42.73 -5.94
N ALA A 207 62.84 43.51 -5.19
CA ALA A 207 61.48 43.15 -4.81
C ALA A 207 60.56 43.02 -6.03
N TRP A 208 60.72 43.91 -7.02
CA TRP A 208 59.95 43.87 -8.26
C TRP A 208 60.30 42.64 -9.10
N VAL A 209 61.58 42.28 -9.17
CA VAL A 209 62.03 41.03 -9.82
C VAL A 209 61.47 39.82 -9.06
N GLY A 210 61.52 39.81 -7.73
CA GLY A 210 60.96 38.73 -6.91
C GLY A 210 59.45 38.56 -7.09
N LEU A 211 58.70 39.67 -7.13
CA LEU A 211 57.27 39.69 -7.41
C LEU A 211 56.96 39.23 -8.84
N GLY A 212 57.75 39.63 -9.83
CA GLY A 212 57.63 39.18 -11.22
C GLY A 212 57.85 37.68 -11.36
N VAL A 213 58.89 37.14 -10.71
CA VAL A 213 59.16 35.70 -10.69
C VAL A 213 58.03 34.94 -10.00
N TRP A 214 57.54 35.43 -8.85
CA TRP A 214 56.43 34.80 -8.14
C TRP A 214 55.12 34.83 -8.95
N ALA A 215 54.83 35.95 -9.62
CA ALA A 215 53.70 36.07 -10.54
C ALA A 215 53.83 35.09 -11.71
N GLY A 216 55.04 34.93 -12.26
CA GLY A 216 55.34 33.93 -13.29
C GLY A 216 55.08 32.50 -12.82
N VAL A 217 55.60 32.12 -11.65
CA VAL A 217 55.41 30.79 -11.05
C VAL A 217 53.94 30.52 -10.77
N THR A 218 53.22 31.46 -10.17
CA THR A 218 51.79 31.30 -9.87
C THR A 218 50.95 31.20 -11.14
N TRP A 219 51.29 31.95 -12.19
CA TRP A 219 50.63 31.84 -13.49
C TRP A 219 50.86 30.47 -14.15
N ILE A 220 52.09 29.95 -14.12
CA ILE A 220 52.42 28.61 -14.62
C ILE A 220 51.68 27.54 -13.84
N CYS A 221 51.73 27.57 -12.50
CA CYS A 221 51.02 26.62 -11.64
C CYS A 221 49.51 26.64 -11.92
N ARG A 222 48.91 27.82 -12.11
CA ARG A 222 47.49 27.97 -12.43
C ARG A 222 47.15 27.47 -13.83
N GLY A 223 48.04 27.68 -14.80
CA GLY A 223 47.92 27.13 -16.16
C GLY A 223 47.97 25.60 -16.17
N VAL A 224 48.92 25.01 -15.44
CA VAL A 224 49.04 23.55 -15.28
C VAL A 224 47.78 22.98 -14.62
N TRP A 225 47.32 23.57 -13.51
CA TRP A 225 46.09 23.14 -12.85
C TRP A 225 44.84 23.27 -13.73
N ALA A 226 44.74 24.35 -14.51
CA ALA A 226 43.66 24.52 -15.47
C ALA A 226 43.70 23.43 -16.55
N GLY A 227 44.89 23.06 -17.02
CA GLY A 227 45.10 21.94 -17.93
C GLY A 227 44.65 20.61 -17.34
N VAL A 228 45.09 20.28 -16.11
CA VAL A 228 44.68 19.06 -15.40
C VAL A 228 43.17 19.03 -15.19
N ALA A 229 42.56 20.13 -14.75
CA ALA A 229 41.12 20.23 -14.55
C ALA A 229 40.33 20.12 -15.86
N TRP A 230 40.87 20.59 -16.98
CA TRP A 230 40.26 20.43 -18.29
C TRP A 230 40.32 18.98 -18.77
N VAL A 231 41.47 18.31 -18.64
CA VAL A 231 41.63 16.88 -18.96
C VAL A 231 40.72 16.02 -18.08
N ALA A 232 40.69 16.27 -16.76
CA ALA A 232 39.82 15.55 -15.85
C ALA A 232 38.34 15.71 -16.22
N ARG A 233 37.89 16.93 -16.59
CA ARG A 233 36.53 17.15 -17.09
C ARG A 233 36.26 16.43 -18.40
N GLY A 234 37.23 16.43 -19.33
CA GLY A 234 37.12 15.69 -20.59
C GLY A 234 36.98 14.18 -20.38
N VAL A 235 37.77 13.61 -19.48
CA VAL A 235 37.68 12.19 -19.09
C VAL A 235 36.32 11.89 -18.48
N TRP A 236 35.87 12.69 -17.51
CA TRP A 236 34.56 12.51 -16.89
C TRP A 236 33.39 12.68 -17.87
N ALA A 237 33.48 13.62 -18.81
CA ALA A 237 32.50 13.77 -19.88
C ALA A 237 32.48 12.53 -20.79
N GLY A 238 33.64 11.96 -21.11
CA GLY A 238 33.74 10.71 -21.86
C GLY A 238 33.10 9.53 -21.12
N VAL A 239 33.40 9.37 -19.82
CA VAL A 239 32.80 8.32 -18.98
C VAL A 239 31.28 8.50 -18.86
N ALA A 240 30.82 9.74 -18.65
CA ALA A 240 29.39 10.05 -18.56
C ALA A 240 28.67 9.79 -19.90
N TRP A 241 29.31 10.09 -21.03
CA TRP A 241 28.76 9.83 -22.36
C TRP A 241 28.66 8.32 -22.64
N ILE A 242 29.69 7.55 -22.30
CA ILE A 242 29.68 6.08 -22.42
C ILE A 242 28.61 5.47 -21.49
N GLY A 243 28.55 5.92 -20.24
CA GLY A 243 27.54 5.48 -19.28
C GLY A 243 26.12 5.83 -19.73
N GLY A 244 25.92 7.03 -20.24
CA GLY A 244 24.65 7.50 -20.82
C GLY A 244 24.26 6.69 -22.06
N GLY A 245 25.20 6.40 -22.96
CA GLY A 245 24.97 5.56 -24.13
C GLY A 245 24.59 4.12 -23.78
N LEU A 246 25.29 3.53 -22.81
CA LEU A 246 24.99 2.18 -22.30
C LEU A 246 23.58 2.13 -21.68
N TRP A 247 23.24 3.12 -20.85
CA TRP A 247 21.94 3.21 -20.21
C TRP A 247 20.80 3.48 -21.21
N ALA A 248 21.03 4.34 -22.20
CA ALA A 248 20.11 4.54 -23.30
C ALA A 248 19.90 3.25 -24.10
N GLY A 249 20.97 2.49 -24.38
CA GLY A 249 20.89 1.17 -25.01
C GLY A 249 20.05 0.19 -24.18
N ALA A 250 20.32 0.09 -22.88
CA ALA A 250 19.57 -0.80 -21.97
C ALA A 250 18.08 -0.43 -21.89
N THR A 251 17.75 0.86 -21.80
CA THR A 251 16.35 1.31 -21.78
C THR A 251 15.64 1.09 -23.11
N TRP A 252 16.33 1.21 -24.24
CA TRP A 252 15.79 0.88 -25.56
C TRP A 252 15.50 -0.62 -25.70
N VAL A 253 16.43 -1.48 -25.29
CA VAL A 253 16.22 -2.93 -25.30
C VAL A 253 15.07 -3.31 -24.37
N GLY A 254 15.03 -2.76 -23.16
CA GLY A 254 13.93 -2.96 -22.22
C GLY A 254 12.57 -2.55 -22.81
N ARG A 255 12.49 -1.39 -23.46
CA ARG A 255 11.26 -0.93 -24.15
C ARG A 255 10.87 -1.84 -25.31
N ALA A 256 11.82 -2.30 -26.12
CA ALA A 256 11.56 -3.20 -27.24
C ALA A 256 11.03 -4.56 -26.76
N VAL A 257 11.64 -5.13 -25.72
CA VAL A 257 11.17 -6.37 -25.09
C VAL A 257 9.77 -6.20 -24.52
N TRP A 258 9.53 -5.11 -23.77
CA TRP A 258 8.22 -4.86 -23.18
C TRP A 258 7.13 -4.67 -24.25
N ALA A 259 7.41 -3.90 -25.29
CA ALA A 259 6.50 -3.74 -26.43
C ALA A 259 6.21 -5.08 -27.12
N GLY A 260 7.21 -5.94 -27.27
CA GLY A 260 7.05 -7.30 -27.78
C GLY A 260 6.14 -8.16 -26.90
N VAL A 261 6.34 -8.13 -25.58
CA VAL A 261 5.49 -8.84 -24.61
C VAL A 261 4.05 -8.34 -24.66
N THR A 262 3.84 -7.02 -24.70
CA THR A 262 2.51 -6.42 -24.82
C THR A 262 1.83 -6.85 -26.12
N TRP A 263 2.54 -6.87 -27.24
CA TRP A 263 2.02 -7.34 -28.51
C TRP A 263 1.60 -8.81 -28.46
N VAL A 264 2.46 -9.68 -27.90
CA VAL A 264 2.14 -11.10 -27.73
C VAL A 264 0.91 -11.26 -26.84
N ALA A 265 0.81 -10.52 -25.73
CA ALA A 265 -0.35 -10.57 -24.85
C ALA A 265 -1.63 -10.12 -25.54
N ILE A 266 -1.58 -9.06 -26.38
CA ILE A 266 -2.73 -8.60 -27.17
C ILE A 266 -3.16 -9.68 -28.16
N VAL A 267 -2.23 -10.28 -28.90
CA VAL A 267 -2.51 -11.33 -29.90
C VAL A 267 -3.09 -12.58 -29.23
N VAL A 268 -2.47 -13.02 -28.13
CA VAL A 268 -2.98 -14.16 -27.36
C VAL A 268 -4.36 -13.86 -26.79
N GLY A 269 -4.58 -12.66 -26.24
CA GLY A 269 -5.87 -12.25 -25.71
C GLY A 269 -6.96 -12.17 -26.79
N THR A 270 -6.64 -11.67 -27.98
CA THR A 270 -7.59 -11.64 -29.10
C THR A 270 -7.89 -13.03 -29.63
N LEU A 271 -6.89 -13.91 -29.77
CA LEU A 271 -7.10 -15.30 -30.15
C LEU A 271 -7.96 -16.03 -29.10
N LEU A 272 -7.67 -15.87 -27.81
CA LEU A 272 -8.44 -16.48 -26.74
C LEU A 272 -9.90 -16.00 -26.77
N ARG A 273 -10.12 -14.69 -27.00
CA ARG A 273 -11.47 -14.14 -27.17
C ARG A 273 -12.19 -14.74 -28.36
N TRP A 274 -11.54 -14.89 -29.51
CA TRP A 274 -12.12 -15.51 -30.69
C TRP A 274 -12.37 -17.01 -30.53
N VAL A 275 -11.52 -17.73 -29.81
CA VAL A 275 -11.64 -19.19 -29.61
C VAL A 275 -12.67 -19.53 -28.55
N PHE A 276 -12.81 -18.73 -27.49
CA PHE A 276 -13.70 -19.07 -26.37
C PHE A 276 -14.97 -18.23 -26.35
N VAL A 277 -14.87 -16.91 -26.49
CA VAL A 277 -16.02 -16.02 -26.31
C VAL A 277 -16.94 -16.09 -27.52
N VAL A 278 -16.40 -16.12 -28.74
CA VAL A 278 -17.23 -16.18 -29.95
C VAL A 278 -18.04 -17.49 -30.02
N PRO A 279 -17.47 -18.69 -29.78
CA PRO A 279 -18.24 -19.92 -29.77
C PRO A 279 -19.21 -20.01 -28.58
N ALA A 280 -18.82 -19.52 -27.41
CA ALA A 280 -19.72 -19.48 -26.26
C ALA A 280 -20.93 -18.58 -26.49
N VAL A 281 -20.73 -17.40 -27.09
CA VAL A 281 -21.82 -16.48 -27.45
C VAL A 281 -22.67 -17.07 -28.58
N ALA A 282 -22.06 -17.72 -29.57
CA ALA A 282 -22.79 -18.41 -30.63
C ALA A 282 -23.66 -19.54 -30.04
N LEU A 283 -23.10 -20.38 -29.17
CA LEU A 283 -23.83 -21.43 -28.46
C LEU A 283 -24.98 -20.86 -27.62
N TRP A 284 -24.73 -19.75 -26.93
CA TRP A 284 -25.77 -19.09 -26.14
C TRP A 284 -26.92 -18.58 -27.01
N ARG A 285 -26.62 -17.89 -28.12
CA ARG A 285 -27.63 -17.31 -29.01
C ARG A 285 -28.39 -18.36 -29.83
N TRP A 286 -27.69 -19.38 -30.33
CA TRP A 286 -28.25 -20.36 -31.26
C TRP A 286 -28.82 -21.60 -30.58
N VAL A 287 -28.38 -21.95 -29.37
CA VAL A 287 -28.82 -23.16 -28.68
C VAL A 287 -29.51 -22.82 -27.36
N LEU A 288 -28.85 -22.14 -26.44
CA LEU A 288 -29.43 -21.90 -25.10
C LEU A 288 -30.63 -20.95 -25.13
N ALA A 289 -30.59 -19.89 -25.91
CA ALA A 289 -31.71 -18.95 -26.02
C ALA A 289 -32.99 -19.58 -26.64
N PRO A 290 -32.92 -20.35 -27.74
CA PRO A 290 -34.10 -21.05 -28.26
C PRO A 290 -34.54 -22.20 -27.36
N VAL A 291 -33.61 -22.96 -26.77
CA VAL A 291 -33.95 -24.03 -25.80
C VAL A 291 -34.62 -23.44 -24.56
N GLY A 292 -34.11 -22.33 -24.02
CA GLY A 292 -34.72 -21.62 -22.89
C GLY A 292 -36.12 -21.11 -23.21
N ARG A 293 -36.35 -20.59 -24.42
CA ARG A 293 -37.70 -20.24 -24.90
C ARG A 293 -38.61 -21.47 -25.01
N GLY A 294 -38.10 -22.59 -25.53
CA GLY A 294 -38.85 -23.85 -25.58
C GLY A 294 -39.23 -24.36 -24.20
N ILE A 295 -38.29 -24.39 -23.25
CA ILE A 295 -38.52 -24.80 -21.87
C ILE A 295 -39.53 -23.88 -21.19
N ALA A 296 -39.45 -22.56 -21.40
CA ALA A 296 -40.40 -21.62 -20.83
C ALA A 296 -41.84 -21.85 -21.33
N VAL A 297 -42.02 -22.19 -22.60
CA VAL A 297 -43.33 -22.56 -23.16
C VAL A 297 -43.84 -23.86 -22.52
N VAL A 298 -42.99 -24.89 -22.44
CA VAL A 298 -43.36 -26.18 -21.82
C VAL A 298 -43.71 -26.01 -20.34
N ALA A 299 -42.91 -25.24 -19.59
CA ALA A 299 -43.17 -24.96 -18.18
C ALA A 299 -44.48 -24.17 -17.98
N ARG A 300 -44.79 -23.23 -18.88
CA ARG A 300 -46.05 -22.49 -18.84
C ARG A 300 -47.25 -23.40 -19.07
N GLU A 301 -47.14 -24.34 -20.01
CA GLU A 301 -48.20 -25.29 -20.32
C GLU A 301 -48.41 -26.31 -19.19
N ILE A 302 -47.31 -26.81 -18.61
CA ILE A 302 -47.35 -27.66 -17.41
C ILE A 302 -47.98 -26.90 -16.23
N GLY A 303 -47.61 -25.64 -16.03
CA GLY A 303 -48.20 -24.79 -15.00
C GLY A 303 -49.70 -24.56 -15.20
N ALA A 304 -50.15 -24.37 -16.44
CA ALA A 304 -51.56 -24.23 -16.78
C ALA A 304 -52.34 -25.53 -16.56
N ALA A 305 -51.75 -26.67 -16.92
CA ALA A 305 -52.32 -28.00 -16.71
C ALA A 305 -52.44 -28.34 -15.21
N LEU A 306 -51.38 -28.07 -14.44
CA LEU A 306 -51.39 -28.22 -12.98
C LEU A 306 -52.39 -27.28 -12.32
N GLY A 307 -52.52 -26.04 -12.80
CA GLY A 307 -53.52 -25.09 -12.31
C GLY A 307 -54.96 -25.57 -12.56
N HIS A 308 -55.22 -26.23 -13.69
CA HIS A 308 -56.51 -26.88 -13.95
C HIS A 308 -56.74 -28.09 -13.04
N ALA A 309 -55.74 -28.96 -12.90
CA ALA A 309 -55.83 -30.11 -12.01
C ALA A 309 -56.08 -29.70 -10.55
N TRP A 310 -55.45 -28.61 -10.09
CA TRP A 310 -55.62 -28.08 -8.74
C TRP A 310 -57.02 -27.49 -8.51
N ARG A 311 -57.60 -26.81 -9.51
CA ARG A 311 -58.98 -26.35 -9.44
C ARG A 311 -59.96 -27.51 -9.37
N VAL A 312 -59.76 -28.56 -10.17
CA VAL A 312 -60.57 -29.78 -10.11
C VAL A 312 -60.44 -30.45 -8.73
N ALA A 313 -59.23 -30.57 -8.20
CA ALA A 313 -59.01 -31.09 -6.85
C ALA A 313 -59.71 -30.26 -5.77
N GLY A 314 -59.74 -28.94 -5.90
CA GLY A 314 -60.48 -28.04 -5.01
C GLY A 314 -62.00 -28.28 -5.03
N TYR A 315 -62.59 -28.49 -6.22
CA TYR A 315 -64.01 -28.84 -6.35
C TYR A 315 -64.33 -30.21 -5.74
N VAL A 316 -63.46 -31.20 -5.95
CA VAL A 316 -63.60 -32.55 -5.37
C VAL A 316 -63.48 -32.49 -3.85
N SER A 317 -62.51 -31.78 -3.28
CA SER A 317 -62.36 -31.60 -1.83
C SER A 317 -63.56 -30.92 -1.18
N LEU A 318 -64.17 -29.92 -1.85
CA LEU A 318 -65.40 -29.29 -1.38
C LEU A 318 -66.61 -30.24 -1.44
N ALA A 319 -66.69 -31.08 -2.47
CA ALA A 319 -67.74 -32.10 -2.59
C ALA A 319 -67.60 -33.17 -1.50
N VAL A 320 -66.39 -33.68 -1.30
CA VAL A 320 -66.06 -34.66 -0.24
C VAL A 320 -66.28 -34.05 1.13
N GLY A 321 -65.86 -32.80 1.37
CA GLY A 321 -66.08 -32.11 2.63
C GLY A 321 -67.56 -31.89 2.95
N ARG A 322 -68.39 -31.53 1.96
CA ARG A 322 -69.85 -31.41 2.16
C ARG A 322 -70.52 -32.77 2.37
N PHE A 323 -70.02 -33.82 1.74
CA PHE A 323 -70.52 -35.18 1.96
C PHE A 323 -70.18 -35.67 3.35
N LEU A 324 -68.91 -35.54 3.76
CA LEU A 324 -68.41 -35.96 5.07
C LEU A 324 -69.06 -35.15 6.20
N GLY A 325 -69.23 -33.83 6.03
CA GLY A 325 -69.92 -32.98 6.99
C GLY A 325 -71.40 -33.34 7.14
N ARG A 326 -72.08 -33.73 6.05
CA ARG A 326 -73.45 -34.25 6.13
C ARG A 326 -73.51 -35.59 6.83
N LEU A 327 -72.63 -36.52 6.48
CA LEU A 327 -72.54 -37.85 7.08
C LEU A 327 -72.27 -37.75 8.58
N PHE A 328 -71.31 -36.91 8.98
CA PHE A 328 -70.98 -36.65 10.37
C PHE A 328 -72.16 -36.06 11.15
N ARG A 329 -72.88 -35.10 10.56
CA ARG A 329 -74.08 -34.53 11.20
C ARG A 329 -75.18 -35.58 11.39
N TRP A 330 -75.39 -36.43 10.40
CA TRP A 330 -76.42 -37.46 10.43
C TRP A 330 -76.10 -38.58 11.44
N ILE A 331 -74.84 -39.03 11.51
CA ILE A 331 -74.40 -40.10 12.42
C ILE A 331 -74.19 -39.64 13.86
N PHE A 332 -73.67 -38.45 14.09
CA PHE A 332 -73.32 -38.02 15.45
C PHE A 332 -74.30 -37.00 16.01
N VAL A 333 -74.66 -35.98 15.24
CA VAL A 333 -75.38 -34.83 15.78
C VAL A 333 -76.87 -35.11 15.91
N GLU A 334 -77.49 -35.74 14.93
CA GLU A 334 -78.92 -36.08 14.96
C GLU A 334 -79.30 -37.03 16.12
N PRO A 335 -78.60 -38.17 16.34
CA PRO A 335 -78.93 -39.06 17.44
C PRO A 335 -78.58 -38.46 18.82
N VAL A 336 -77.48 -37.70 18.95
CA VAL A 336 -77.16 -37.02 20.20
C VAL A 336 -78.17 -35.92 20.51
N ARG A 337 -78.65 -35.18 19.51
CA ARG A 337 -79.66 -34.12 19.70
C ARG A 337 -81.01 -34.71 20.08
N TRP A 338 -81.38 -35.85 19.53
CA TRP A 338 -82.57 -36.60 19.95
C TRP A 338 -82.41 -37.14 21.37
N ALA A 339 -81.29 -37.79 21.70
CA ALA A 339 -81.03 -38.30 23.05
C ALA A 339 -80.99 -37.18 24.09
N TYR A 340 -80.38 -36.04 23.77
CA TYR A 340 -80.34 -34.87 24.63
C TYR A 340 -81.76 -34.34 24.90
N LYS A 341 -82.58 -34.18 23.85
CA LYS A 341 -83.95 -33.69 24.00
C LYS A 341 -84.86 -34.69 24.73
N SER A 342 -84.79 -35.97 24.38
CA SER A 342 -85.70 -36.99 24.88
C SER A 342 -85.34 -37.50 26.28
N VAL A 343 -84.05 -37.46 26.66
CA VAL A 343 -83.58 -38.06 27.93
C VAL A 343 -83.04 -37.01 28.90
N LEU A 344 -82.21 -36.07 28.44
CA LEU A 344 -81.56 -35.10 29.34
C LEU A 344 -82.48 -33.96 29.78
N THR A 345 -83.43 -33.55 28.93
CA THR A 345 -84.40 -32.51 29.30
C THR A 345 -85.34 -32.94 30.45
N PRO A 346 -86.01 -34.12 30.39
CA PRO A 346 -86.89 -34.55 31.49
C PRO A 346 -86.10 -34.88 32.77
N VAL A 347 -84.94 -35.53 32.67
CA VAL A 347 -84.08 -35.83 33.83
C VAL A 347 -83.53 -34.53 34.44
N GLY A 348 -83.19 -33.54 33.61
CA GLY A 348 -82.73 -32.23 34.08
C GLY A 348 -83.79 -31.45 34.86
N HIS A 349 -85.08 -31.60 34.54
CA HIS A 349 -86.16 -30.98 35.30
C HIS A 349 -86.38 -31.69 36.64
N VAL A 350 -86.37 -33.02 36.67
CA VAL A 350 -86.55 -33.80 37.90
C VAL A 350 -85.40 -33.60 38.89
N VAL A 351 -84.14 -33.59 38.42
CA VAL A 351 -82.97 -33.34 39.28
C VAL A 351 -82.94 -31.89 39.80
N ARG A 352 -83.39 -30.92 38.99
CA ARG A 352 -83.41 -29.51 39.39
C ARG A 352 -84.47 -29.22 40.46
N ASP A 353 -85.65 -29.82 40.34
CA ASP A 353 -86.77 -29.53 41.23
C ASP A 353 -86.76 -30.38 42.51
N ALA A 354 -86.31 -31.64 42.45
CA ALA A 354 -86.31 -32.53 43.61
C ALA A 354 -85.05 -32.44 44.49
N ILE A 355 -83.88 -32.08 43.92
CA ILE A 355 -82.60 -32.22 44.61
C ILE A 355 -81.92 -30.85 44.86
N TRP A 356 -81.95 -29.96 43.87
CA TRP A 356 -81.18 -28.71 43.96
C TRP A 356 -81.90 -27.57 44.70
N ARG A 357 -83.23 -27.51 44.66
CA ARG A 357 -84.01 -26.50 45.40
C ARG A 357 -83.86 -26.62 46.94
N PRO A 358 -83.99 -27.81 47.56
CA PRO A 358 -83.83 -27.95 49.01
C PRO A 358 -82.38 -27.73 49.48
N ALA A 359 -81.40 -28.18 48.71
CA ALA A 359 -79.97 -28.02 49.05
C ALA A 359 -79.49 -26.56 48.93
N ALA A 360 -80.03 -25.80 47.97
CA ALA A 360 -79.69 -24.38 47.81
C ALA A 360 -80.25 -23.49 48.94
N GLU A 361 -81.35 -23.90 49.57
CA GLU A 361 -81.92 -23.18 50.73
C GLU A 361 -81.17 -23.48 52.03
N ALA A 362 -80.74 -24.72 52.24
CA ALA A 362 -79.87 -25.11 53.36
C ALA A 362 -78.43 -24.53 53.26
N ALA A 363 -77.91 -24.30 52.04
CA ALA A 363 -76.59 -23.68 51.86
C ALA A 363 -76.57 -22.15 52.13
N ARG A 364 -77.69 -21.45 51.95
CA ARG A 364 -77.78 -19.99 52.16
C ARG A 364 -77.90 -19.60 53.65
N SER A 365 -78.27 -20.52 54.55
CA SER A 365 -78.23 -20.28 56.00
C SER A 365 -76.81 -20.41 56.57
N VAL A 366 -75.98 -21.32 56.04
CA VAL A 366 -74.57 -21.50 56.43
C VAL A 366 -73.65 -20.43 55.82
N GLY A 367 -73.93 -19.96 54.60
CA GLY A 367 -73.11 -18.95 53.92
C GLY A 367 -73.15 -17.54 54.52
N ARG A 368 -74.16 -17.22 55.35
CA ARG A 368 -74.26 -15.89 56.01
C ARG A 368 -73.41 -15.81 57.28
N SER A 369 -73.32 -16.89 58.07
CA SER A 369 -72.46 -16.95 59.26
C SER A 369 -70.97 -17.01 58.91
N THR A 370 -70.59 -17.67 57.82
CA THR A 370 -69.18 -17.71 57.36
C THR A 370 -68.69 -16.37 56.79
N ARG A 371 -69.55 -15.59 56.10
CA ARG A 371 -69.14 -14.29 55.54
C ARG A 371 -68.88 -13.23 56.61
N GLN A 372 -69.62 -13.25 57.72
CA GLN A 372 -69.39 -12.33 58.83
C GLN A 372 -68.07 -12.65 59.57
N ALA A 373 -67.76 -13.94 59.76
CA ALA A 373 -66.47 -14.38 60.34
C ALA A 373 -65.26 -14.12 59.42
N LEU A 374 -65.45 -14.20 58.10
CA LEU A 374 -64.41 -13.88 57.12
C LEU A 374 -64.17 -12.37 56.98
N ALA A 375 -65.20 -11.53 57.11
CA ALA A 375 -65.03 -10.08 57.02
C ALA A 375 -64.21 -9.53 58.19
N SER A 376 -64.45 -10.00 59.42
CA SER A 376 -63.68 -9.58 60.60
C SER A 376 -62.22 -10.02 60.54
N ALA A 377 -61.95 -11.25 60.06
CA ALA A 377 -60.58 -11.74 59.86
C ALA A 377 -59.82 -11.01 58.73
N ARG A 378 -60.53 -10.56 57.69
CA ARG A 378 -59.89 -9.87 56.56
C ARG A 378 -59.51 -8.43 56.89
N GLU A 379 -60.29 -7.77 57.74
CA GLU A 379 -59.98 -6.41 58.19
C GLU A 379 -58.77 -6.38 59.13
N THR A 380 -58.66 -7.36 60.04
CA THR A 380 -57.48 -7.53 60.91
C THR A 380 -56.21 -7.79 60.10
N VAL A 381 -56.27 -8.64 59.07
CA VAL A 381 -55.11 -8.89 58.19
C VAL A 381 -54.70 -7.65 57.39
N ARG A 382 -55.66 -6.85 56.91
CA ARG A 382 -55.35 -5.61 56.16
C ARG A 382 -54.72 -4.55 57.04
N GLN A 383 -55.20 -4.36 58.27
CA GLN A 383 -54.59 -3.43 59.23
C GLN A 383 -53.18 -3.87 59.63
N THR A 384 -52.98 -5.13 60.01
CA THR A 384 -51.64 -5.64 60.37
C THR A 384 -50.64 -5.54 59.22
N ARG A 385 -51.09 -5.78 57.98
CA ARG A 385 -50.24 -5.62 56.80
C ARG A 385 -49.87 -4.16 56.52
N ALA A 386 -50.80 -3.22 56.74
CA ALA A 386 -50.55 -1.80 56.57
C ALA A 386 -49.56 -1.28 57.63
N ASP A 387 -49.68 -1.73 58.88
CA ASP A 387 -48.79 -1.33 59.97
C ASP A 387 -47.39 -1.93 59.82
N ILE A 388 -47.27 -3.21 59.43
CA ILE A 388 -45.98 -3.82 59.09
C ILE A 388 -45.32 -3.07 57.94
N ARG A 389 -46.08 -2.69 56.89
CA ARG A 389 -45.55 -1.94 55.75
C ARG A 389 -45.08 -0.54 56.17
N ARG A 390 -45.82 0.14 57.05
CA ARG A 390 -45.41 1.45 57.60
C ARG A 390 -44.12 1.36 58.41
N MET A 391 -43.95 0.29 59.20
CA MET A 391 -42.73 0.07 59.98
C MET A 391 -41.52 -0.30 59.11
N LEU A 392 -41.70 -1.08 58.05
CA LEU A 392 -40.60 -1.58 57.20
C LEU A 392 -40.13 -0.61 56.11
N PHE A 393 -41.00 0.23 55.56
CA PHE A 393 -40.68 1.05 54.38
C PHE A 393 -40.68 2.56 54.63
N GLY A 394 -40.89 3.00 55.87
CA GLY A 394 -41.03 4.40 56.21
C GLY A 394 -42.35 5.00 55.69
N ALA A 395 -42.75 6.13 56.26
CA ALA A 395 -43.97 6.80 55.85
C ALA A 395 -43.77 7.43 54.45
N PRO A 396 -44.62 7.12 53.45
CA PRO A 396 -44.61 7.83 52.19
C PRO A 396 -44.93 9.32 52.42
N PRO A 397 -44.29 10.26 51.72
CA PRO A 397 -44.54 11.69 51.87
C PRO A 397 -46.03 11.99 51.68
N ALA A 398 -46.60 12.75 52.60
CA ALA A 398 -48.00 13.17 52.56
C ALA A 398 -48.24 13.95 51.25
N PRO A 399 -49.19 13.52 50.40
CA PRO A 399 -49.56 14.30 49.22
C PRO A 399 -50.16 15.62 49.66
N GLU A 400 -49.54 16.71 49.21
CA GLU A 400 -50.02 18.07 49.33
C GLU A 400 -51.37 18.20 48.61
N PRO A 401 -52.43 18.71 49.25
CA PRO A 401 -53.74 18.85 48.65
C PRO A 401 -53.72 19.97 47.61
N VAL A 402 -53.61 19.63 46.33
CA VAL A 402 -53.87 20.55 45.22
C VAL A 402 -55.40 20.67 45.05
N PRO A 403 -55.99 21.87 45.21
CA PRO A 403 -57.43 22.07 45.11
C PRO A 403 -57.86 22.04 43.64
N LEU A 404 -58.55 20.97 43.23
CA LEU A 404 -59.29 20.91 41.97
C LEU A 404 -60.77 21.04 42.27
N THR A 405 -61.24 22.28 42.17
CA THR A 405 -62.63 22.68 42.01
C THR A 405 -63.22 22.05 40.75
N GLU A 406 -64.18 21.16 40.97
CA GLU A 406 -65.52 21.19 40.38
C GLU A 406 -65.63 21.24 38.84
N GLY A 407 -65.97 20.09 38.23
CA GLY A 407 -66.72 20.09 36.97
C GLY A 407 -66.50 18.90 36.03
N LEU A 408 -67.59 18.13 35.84
CA LEU A 408 -67.93 17.28 34.68
C LEU A 408 -67.18 15.95 34.50
N ARG A 409 -67.80 14.81 34.16
CA ARG A 409 -69.21 14.33 34.06
C ARG A 409 -69.12 12.81 33.84
N GLU A 410 -69.98 12.02 34.48
CA GLU A 410 -70.06 10.54 34.38
C GLU A 410 -70.51 10.04 32.99
N PRO A 411 -70.14 8.82 32.57
CA PRO A 411 -70.88 8.05 31.56
C PRO A 411 -71.76 6.97 32.22
N THR A 412 -73.06 7.12 32.03
CA THR A 412 -74.11 6.17 32.40
C THR A 412 -74.23 5.04 31.37
N VAL A 413 -74.41 3.82 31.88
CA VAL A 413 -74.57 2.53 31.17
C VAL A 413 -75.99 2.43 30.56
N VAL A 414 -76.18 1.47 29.62
CA VAL A 414 -77.40 0.62 29.35
C VAL A 414 -77.65 0.47 27.81
N PRO A 415 -78.16 -0.65 27.25
CA PRO A 415 -77.76 -2.07 27.26
C PRO A 415 -77.82 -2.72 25.83
N ALA A 416 -77.71 -4.05 25.69
CA ALA A 416 -77.92 -4.76 24.42
C ALA A 416 -79.40 -5.12 24.15
N ARG A 417 -79.90 -4.94 22.91
CA ARG A 417 -81.12 -5.61 22.40
C ARG A 417 -81.09 -5.76 20.87
N THR A 418 -81.50 -6.94 20.43
CA THR A 418 -81.64 -7.42 19.05
C THR A 418 -83.03 -7.09 18.49
N LEU A 419 -83.10 -6.92 17.16
CA LEU A 419 -84.20 -7.23 16.20
C LEU A 419 -84.52 -6.09 15.22
N GLY A 420 -84.33 -6.38 13.93
CA GLY A 420 -85.35 -6.22 12.88
C GLY A 420 -85.58 -4.83 12.25
N GLY A 421 -85.74 -4.84 10.92
CA GLY A 421 -86.31 -3.74 10.12
C GLY A 421 -85.25 -2.83 9.50
N ARG A 422 -84.80 -3.06 8.26
CA ARG A 422 -85.44 -2.69 6.98
C ARG A 422 -85.53 -1.17 6.75
N SER A 423 -85.02 -0.78 5.58
CA SER A 423 -85.19 0.48 4.82
C SER A 423 -84.22 1.62 5.08
N GLY A 424 -83.12 1.62 4.32
CA GLY A 424 -82.50 2.84 3.79
C GLY A 424 -82.62 2.78 2.27
N ARG A 425 -83.71 3.34 1.76
CA ARG A 425 -83.95 3.64 0.34
C ARG A 425 -83.75 5.14 0.24
N ASP A 426 -82.68 5.54 -0.42
CA ASP A 426 -82.54 6.74 -1.25
C ASP A 426 -81.67 6.19 -2.40
N ASP A 427 -82.25 5.68 -3.48
CA ASP A 427 -82.44 6.47 -4.70
C ASP A 427 -83.70 6.02 -5.46
N LEU A 428 -84.65 6.94 -5.61
CA LEU A 428 -85.67 6.88 -6.64
C LEU A 428 -85.78 8.27 -7.27
N SER A 429 -85.41 8.38 -8.54
CA SER A 429 -86.42 8.61 -9.58
C SER A 429 -85.88 8.29 -10.99
N PRO A 430 -86.64 7.53 -11.80
CA PRO A 430 -86.37 7.22 -13.21
C PRO A 430 -87.11 8.29 -14.09
N PRO A 431 -87.23 8.26 -15.44
CA PRO A 431 -87.85 7.14 -16.16
C PRO A 431 -87.41 6.87 -17.63
N THR A 432 -87.74 5.64 -18.04
CA THR A 432 -88.35 5.24 -19.32
C THR A 432 -87.58 5.21 -20.64
N ARG A 433 -87.61 3.99 -21.18
CA ARG A 433 -88.05 3.55 -22.52
C ARG A 433 -87.11 3.80 -23.70
N GLY A 434 -86.83 2.69 -24.39
CA GLY A 434 -86.23 2.58 -25.70
C GLY A 434 -85.54 1.25 -25.83
#